data_AF-A0A3M7N3H6-F1
#
_entry.id   AF-A0A3M7N3H6-F1
#
_cell.length_a   1.000
_cell.length_b   1.000
_cell.length_c   1.000
_cell.angle_alpha   90.00
_cell.angle_beta   90.00
_cell.angle_gamma   90.00
#
_symmetry.space_group_name_H-M   'P 1'
#
loop_
_entity.id
_entity.type
_entity.pdbx_description
1 polymer ?
#
loop_
_entity_poly.entity_id
_entity_poly.type
_entity_poly.pdbx_seq_one_letter_code
_entity_poly.pdbx_strand_id
1 'polypeptide(L)'
;MSLVAADSGLLEPLRSFVKIERKPTWGTCAGLILLAEAANATKQGGQELIGGLDVRVNRNHFGRQIESFQADLDLPFLPGSTTRAPFPGVFIRAPIVEKLLAHVEGEQQAEKVVSGTIVAPSRAAKDAVAQKAMSSQVEIMGVLPGRLKKAAAAAAHGSQLGAGEAVGDIIAVKQGNVFGTSFHPELTSDIRIHVWWLEQVIKATALGR
;
A
#
# COMPACT_ATOMS: atom_id res chain seq x y z
N MET A 1 -9.18 -9.73 -8.83
CA MET A 1 -7.79 -9.44 -9.28
C MET A 1 -6.83 -10.59 -8.97
N SER A 2 -6.66 -11.03 -7.72
CA SER A 2 -5.77 -12.19 -7.47
C SER A 2 -6.25 -13.50 -8.07
N LEU A 3 -7.56 -13.77 -8.07
CA LEU A 3 -8.12 -14.97 -8.70
C LEU A 3 -7.79 -14.97 -10.20
N VAL A 4 -8.05 -13.86 -10.89
CA VAL A 4 -7.64 -13.68 -12.30
C VAL A 4 -6.13 -13.87 -12.50
N ALA A 5 -5.29 -13.32 -11.61
CA ALA A 5 -3.84 -13.49 -11.70
C ALA A 5 -3.41 -14.95 -11.46
N ALA A 6 -4.04 -15.66 -10.53
CA ALA A 6 -3.79 -17.07 -10.27
C ALA A 6 -4.27 -17.95 -11.43
N ASP A 7 -5.51 -17.74 -11.89
CA ASP A 7 -6.13 -18.46 -13.01
C ASP A 7 -5.37 -18.23 -14.33
N SER A 8 -4.72 -17.07 -14.47
CA SER A 8 -3.87 -16.74 -15.63
C SER A 8 -2.40 -17.15 -15.47
N GLY A 9 -2.02 -17.77 -14.34
CA GLY A 9 -0.63 -18.15 -14.05
C GLY A 9 0.34 -16.97 -13.85
N LEU A 10 -0.16 -15.75 -13.65
CA LEU A 10 0.62 -14.52 -13.54
C LEU A 10 1.12 -14.24 -12.10
N LEU A 11 0.56 -14.91 -11.11
CA LEU A 11 0.88 -14.60 -9.71
C LEU A 11 2.36 -14.83 -9.37
N GLU A 12 2.93 -15.95 -9.79
CA GLU A 12 4.36 -16.24 -9.58
C GLU A 12 5.30 -15.34 -10.39
N PRO A 13 5.06 -15.09 -11.69
CA PRO A 13 5.80 -14.07 -12.42
C PRO A 13 5.78 -12.69 -11.75
N LEU A 14 4.63 -12.25 -11.23
CA LEU A 14 4.51 -10.99 -10.52
C LEU A 14 5.29 -11.00 -9.19
N ARG A 15 5.25 -12.10 -8.43
CA ARG A 15 6.08 -12.27 -7.22
C ARG A 15 7.57 -12.21 -7.55
N SER A 16 8.00 -12.84 -8.63
CA SER A 16 9.40 -12.77 -9.11
C SER A 16 9.78 -11.33 -9.46
N PHE A 17 8.96 -10.64 -10.26
CA PHE A 17 9.18 -9.26 -10.66
C PHE A 17 9.32 -8.31 -9.45
N VAL A 18 8.44 -8.46 -8.46
CA VAL A 18 8.36 -7.56 -7.31
C VAL A 18 9.33 -7.91 -6.20
N LYS A 19 9.52 -9.19 -5.84
CA LYS A 19 10.28 -9.60 -4.66
C LYS A 19 11.67 -10.17 -4.98
N ILE A 20 11.85 -10.79 -6.15
CA ILE A 20 13.14 -11.38 -6.54
C ILE A 20 13.97 -10.36 -7.31
N GLU A 21 13.44 -9.90 -8.45
CA GLU A 21 14.12 -8.90 -9.28
C GLU A 21 14.07 -7.50 -8.70
N ARG A 22 13.17 -7.26 -7.72
CA ARG A 22 12.87 -5.94 -7.15
C ARG A 22 12.80 -4.90 -8.26
N LYS A 23 11.92 -5.08 -9.24
CA LYS A 23 11.68 -4.08 -10.28
C LYS A 23 10.71 -3.00 -9.78
N PRO A 24 10.83 -1.75 -10.26
CA PRO A 24 9.94 -0.67 -9.85
C PRO A 24 8.48 -1.04 -10.05
N THR A 25 7.70 -0.98 -8.98
CA THR A 25 6.29 -1.43 -9.01
C THR A 25 5.42 -0.45 -8.25
N TRP A 26 4.28 -0.08 -8.83
CA TRP A 26 3.28 0.77 -8.18
C TRP A 26 1.93 0.07 -8.12
N GLY A 27 1.41 -0.13 -6.91
CA GLY A 27 0.08 -0.66 -6.68
C GLY A 27 -0.90 0.45 -6.25
N THR A 28 -1.92 0.70 -7.06
CA THR A 28 -3.02 1.63 -6.75
C THR A 28 -4.25 0.87 -6.24
N CYS A 29 -4.92 1.39 -5.20
CA CYS A 29 -6.10 0.79 -4.58
C CYS A 29 -5.94 -0.72 -4.29
N ALA A 30 -6.57 -1.60 -5.08
CA ALA A 30 -6.42 -3.05 -4.93
C ALA A 30 -4.98 -3.55 -5.16
N GLY A 31 -4.18 -2.81 -5.93
CA GLY A 31 -2.74 -3.06 -6.09
C GLY A 31 -1.96 -2.87 -4.79
N LEU A 32 -2.30 -1.87 -3.97
CA LEU A 32 -1.70 -1.70 -2.64
C LEU A 32 -1.97 -2.93 -1.75
N ILE A 33 -3.19 -3.47 -1.81
CA ILE A 33 -3.54 -4.71 -1.08
C ILE A 33 -2.65 -5.86 -1.56
N LEU A 34 -2.48 -6.03 -2.88
CA LEU A 34 -1.67 -7.12 -3.43
C LEU A 34 -0.19 -7.01 -3.04
N LEU A 35 0.35 -5.80 -2.94
CA LEU A 35 1.76 -5.57 -2.60
C LEU A 35 2.06 -5.62 -1.10
N ALA A 36 1.05 -5.62 -0.23
CA ALA A 36 1.24 -5.74 1.21
C ALA A 36 1.78 -7.12 1.60
N GLU A 37 2.65 -7.18 2.61
CA GLU A 37 3.05 -8.45 3.24
C GLU A 37 1.94 -9.06 4.09
N ALA A 38 0.99 -8.26 4.59
CA ALA A 38 -0.18 -8.76 5.30
C ALA A 38 -1.47 -8.00 4.94
N ALA A 39 -2.60 -8.70 4.90
CA ALA A 39 -3.91 -8.07 4.74
C ALA A 39 -5.02 -8.86 5.43
N ASN A 40 -6.10 -8.19 5.84
CA ASN A 40 -7.28 -8.89 6.36
C ASN A 40 -8.00 -9.70 5.26
N ALA A 41 -8.38 -10.92 5.62
CA ALA A 41 -9.11 -11.88 4.82
C ALA A 41 -10.61 -11.57 4.85
N THR A 42 -11.21 -11.43 3.67
CA THR A 42 -12.65 -11.09 3.54
C THR A 42 -13.52 -12.28 3.13
N LYS A 43 -12.95 -13.39 2.65
CA LYS A 43 -13.66 -14.63 2.26
C LYS A 43 -12.74 -15.86 2.40
N GLN A 44 -13.31 -17.04 2.64
CA GLN A 44 -12.61 -18.33 2.51
C GLN A 44 -12.15 -18.54 1.05
N GLY A 45 -10.95 -19.08 0.85
CA GLY A 45 -10.27 -19.10 -0.47
C GLY A 45 -9.63 -17.76 -0.84
N GLY A 46 -9.14 -17.04 0.17
CA GLY A 46 -8.77 -15.63 0.11
C GLY A 46 -7.80 -15.24 -1.02
N GLN A 47 -7.92 -13.98 -1.45
CA GLN A 47 -7.04 -13.37 -2.43
C GLN A 47 -5.57 -13.44 -2.00
N GLU A 48 -4.76 -14.22 -2.73
CA GLU A 48 -3.32 -14.28 -2.52
C GLU A 48 -2.64 -12.92 -2.71
N LEU A 49 -1.56 -12.71 -1.97
CA LEU A 49 -0.74 -11.51 -2.01
C LEU A 49 0.53 -11.74 -2.84
N ILE A 50 1.00 -10.67 -3.47
CA ILE A 50 2.30 -10.62 -4.13
C ILE A 50 3.38 -10.29 -3.09
N GLY A 51 3.10 -9.35 -2.18
CA GLY A 51 4.07 -8.80 -1.24
C GLY A 51 5.01 -7.76 -1.88
N GLY A 52 5.99 -7.29 -1.12
CA GLY A 52 6.96 -6.27 -1.54
C GLY A 52 6.86 -4.92 -0.81
N LEU A 53 5.84 -4.74 0.02
CA LEU A 53 5.69 -3.67 1.01
C LEU A 53 5.47 -4.27 2.40
N ASP A 54 6.37 -3.98 3.35
CA ASP A 54 6.30 -4.39 4.76
C ASP A 54 5.21 -3.60 5.51
N VAL A 55 3.95 -3.85 5.13
CA VAL A 55 2.78 -3.22 5.71
C VAL A 55 1.66 -4.23 5.90
N ARG A 56 0.81 -3.99 6.90
CA ARG A 56 -0.52 -4.59 7.00
C ARG A 56 -1.55 -3.64 6.41
N VAL A 57 -2.30 -4.13 5.45
CA VAL A 57 -3.38 -3.39 4.80
C VAL A 57 -4.74 -3.90 5.25
N ASN A 58 -5.60 -2.98 5.69
CA ASN A 58 -7.00 -3.27 5.97
C ASN A 58 -7.85 -2.94 4.73
N ARG A 59 -8.43 -3.99 4.14
CA ARG A 59 -9.37 -3.93 3.04
C ARG A 59 -10.68 -3.32 3.53
N ASN A 60 -11.21 -2.35 2.78
CA ASN A 60 -12.52 -1.76 3.03
C ASN A 60 -12.69 -1.22 4.46
N HIS A 61 -11.65 -0.60 5.02
CA HIS A 61 -11.67 -0.03 6.37
C HIS A 61 -12.81 0.98 6.59
N PHE A 62 -13.30 1.63 5.53
CA PHE A 62 -14.37 2.62 5.58
C PHE A 62 -15.81 2.06 5.67
N GLY A 63 -16.01 0.73 5.68
CA GLY A 63 -17.31 0.11 5.97
C GLY A 63 -18.13 -0.34 4.75
N ARG A 64 -19.32 -0.95 5.00
CA ARG A 64 -20.14 -1.67 3.99
C ARG A 64 -20.91 -0.79 2.99
N GLN A 65 -21.10 0.51 3.25
CA GLN A 65 -22.04 1.34 2.46
C GLN A 65 -21.61 2.81 2.18
N ILE A 66 -20.47 3.32 2.67
CA ILE A 66 -20.16 4.77 2.66
C ILE A 66 -18.66 4.90 2.35
N GLU A 67 -18.12 5.65 1.39
CA GLU A 67 -18.59 6.51 0.31
C GLU A 67 -17.41 6.53 -0.67
N SER A 68 -17.64 6.45 -1.98
CA SER A 68 -16.62 6.97 -2.89
C SER A 68 -16.49 8.46 -2.59
N PHE A 69 -15.31 8.94 -2.23
CA PHE A 69 -15.11 10.35 -1.90
C PHE A 69 -13.87 10.89 -2.59
N GLN A 70 -13.81 12.21 -2.64
CA GLN A 70 -12.63 12.94 -3.08
C GLN A 70 -12.09 13.74 -1.90
N ALA A 71 -10.77 13.83 -1.80
CA ALA A 71 -10.10 14.64 -0.81
C ALA A 71 -8.84 15.27 -1.40
N ASP A 72 -8.59 16.51 -1.00
CA ASP A 72 -7.35 17.20 -1.31
C ASP A 72 -6.21 16.61 -0.49
N LEU A 73 -5.20 16.09 -1.18
CA LEU A 73 -4.06 15.40 -0.58
C LEU A 73 -2.83 16.31 -0.56
N ASP A 74 -2.25 16.44 0.62
CA ASP A 74 -0.90 16.98 0.77
C ASP A 74 0.12 15.86 0.50
N LEU A 75 0.78 15.94 -0.67
CA LEU A 75 1.77 14.99 -1.14
C LEU A 75 3.08 15.74 -1.40
N PRO A 76 3.91 15.96 -0.37
CA PRO A 76 5.07 16.87 -0.45
C PRO A 76 6.12 16.41 -1.46
N PHE A 77 6.16 15.11 -1.77
CA PHE A 77 7.08 14.52 -2.74
C PHE A 77 6.74 14.86 -4.20
N LEU A 78 5.55 15.40 -4.48
CA LEU A 78 5.17 15.79 -5.84
C LEU A 78 5.84 17.10 -6.26
N PRO A 79 6.26 17.22 -7.52
CA PRO A 79 6.84 18.45 -8.03
C PRO A 79 5.84 19.62 -7.93
N GLY A 80 6.29 20.73 -7.35
CA GLY A 80 5.48 21.93 -7.14
C GLY A 80 4.44 21.80 -6.04
N SER A 81 4.52 20.82 -5.14
CA SER A 81 3.61 20.61 -4.00
C SER A 81 3.39 21.87 -3.14
N THR A 82 4.42 22.71 -2.97
CA THR A 82 4.34 23.97 -2.21
C THR A 82 3.75 25.16 -2.98
N THR A 83 3.71 25.06 -4.32
CA THR A 83 3.32 26.17 -5.22
C THR A 83 2.01 25.93 -5.97
N ARG A 84 1.53 24.70 -5.99
CA ARG A 84 0.33 24.26 -6.72
C ARG A 84 -0.76 23.85 -5.75
N ALA A 85 -1.97 23.70 -6.27
CA ALA A 85 -3.07 23.13 -5.52
C ALA A 85 -2.73 21.72 -4.98
N PRO A 86 -3.34 21.33 -3.84
CA PRO A 86 -3.30 19.95 -3.34
C PRO A 86 -3.65 18.93 -4.43
N PHE A 87 -3.17 17.70 -4.28
CA PHE A 87 -3.46 16.66 -5.25
C PHE A 87 -4.88 16.10 -5.04
N PRO A 88 -5.76 16.08 -6.06
CA PRO A 88 -7.13 15.57 -5.88
C PRO A 88 -7.13 14.04 -5.81
N GLY A 89 -7.30 13.49 -4.60
CA GLY A 89 -7.35 12.05 -4.35
C GLY A 89 -8.76 11.49 -4.50
N VAL A 90 -8.95 10.49 -5.37
CA VAL A 90 -10.23 9.78 -5.56
C VAL A 90 -10.19 8.43 -4.82
N PHE A 91 -11.08 8.23 -3.86
CA PHE A 91 -11.14 7.03 -3.03
C PHE A 91 -12.42 6.25 -3.34
N ILE A 92 -12.29 5.01 -3.82
CA ILE A 92 -13.43 4.14 -4.14
C ILE A 92 -13.20 2.80 -3.43
N ARG A 93 -13.95 2.55 -2.35
CA ARG A 93 -13.74 1.37 -1.48
C ARG A 93 -12.27 1.19 -1.10
N ALA A 94 -11.62 2.31 -0.79
CA ALA A 94 -10.18 2.37 -0.63
C ALA A 94 -9.70 1.53 0.56
N PRO A 95 -8.59 0.79 0.43
CA PRO A 95 -7.90 0.19 1.57
C PRO A 95 -7.16 1.27 2.38
N ILE A 96 -6.73 0.94 3.59
CA ILE A 96 -5.76 1.75 4.34
C ILE A 96 -4.55 0.91 4.76
N VAL A 97 -3.40 1.55 4.94
CA VAL A 97 -2.28 0.93 5.65
C VAL A 97 -2.55 1.07 7.14
N GLU A 98 -2.83 -0.06 7.79
CA GLU A 98 -3.17 -0.11 9.21
C GLU A 98 -1.91 -0.09 10.09
N LYS A 99 -0.83 -0.73 9.61
CA LYS A 99 0.39 -0.92 10.38
C LYS A 99 1.60 -1.03 9.44
N LEU A 100 2.69 -0.36 9.81
CA LEU A 100 4.01 -0.63 9.23
C LEU A 100 4.63 -1.83 9.95
N LEU A 101 5.19 -2.75 9.18
CA LEU A 101 5.84 -3.95 9.70
C LEU A 101 7.35 -3.74 9.72
N ALA A 102 8.02 -4.32 10.72
CA ALA A 102 9.46 -4.44 10.65
C ALA A 102 9.83 -5.41 9.52
N HIS A 103 10.89 -5.09 8.80
CA HIS A 103 11.43 -6.02 7.81
C HIS A 103 11.94 -7.29 8.50
N VAL A 104 11.57 -8.45 7.97
CA VAL A 104 12.05 -9.75 8.43
C VAL A 104 12.51 -10.58 7.24
N GLU A 105 13.55 -11.38 7.44
CA GLU A 105 13.90 -12.40 6.45
C GLU A 105 12.90 -13.55 6.56
N GLY A 106 12.22 -13.85 5.45
CA GLY A 106 11.17 -14.87 5.42
C GLY A 106 9.76 -14.27 5.46
N GLU A 107 8.79 -15.06 5.91
CA GLU A 107 7.38 -14.64 5.98
C GLU A 107 7.09 -13.97 7.33
N GLN A 108 6.16 -13.02 7.33
CA GLN A 108 5.68 -12.32 8.53
C GLN A 108 4.88 -13.27 9.46
N GLN A 109 5.56 -14.16 10.18
CA GLN A 109 4.91 -15.17 11.05
C GLN A 109 4.05 -14.51 12.14
N ALA A 110 4.47 -13.34 12.64
CA ALA A 110 3.73 -12.56 13.62
C ALA A 110 2.35 -12.10 13.11
N GLU A 111 2.17 -11.96 11.80
CA GLU A 111 0.89 -11.56 11.21
C GLU A 111 0.00 -12.79 10.87
N LYS A 112 0.58 -13.99 10.73
CA LYS A 112 -0.20 -15.23 10.52
C LYS A 112 -1.04 -15.62 11.72
N VAL A 113 -0.59 -15.29 12.93
CA VAL A 113 -1.33 -15.56 14.18
C VAL A 113 -2.47 -14.55 14.40
N VAL A 114 -2.52 -13.46 13.64
CA VAL A 114 -3.62 -12.49 13.69
C VAL A 114 -4.82 -13.08 12.96
N SER A 115 -5.89 -13.33 13.71
CA SER A 115 -7.12 -13.93 13.18
C SER A 115 -7.64 -13.17 11.96
N GLY A 116 -7.97 -13.91 10.90
CA GLY A 116 -8.47 -13.34 9.66
C GLY A 116 -7.43 -12.51 8.90
N THR A 117 -6.14 -12.77 9.07
CA THR A 117 -5.06 -12.15 8.27
C THR A 117 -4.45 -13.18 7.32
N ILE A 118 -4.13 -12.74 6.11
CA ILE A 118 -3.31 -13.49 5.14
C ILE A 118 -1.95 -12.82 5.02
N VAL A 119 -0.92 -13.62 4.76
CA VAL A 119 0.47 -13.19 4.64
C VAL A 119 1.02 -13.56 3.26
N ALA A 120 1.80 -12.67 2.65
CA ALA A 120 2.45 -12.94 1.38
C ALA A 120 3.56 -14.00 1.54
N PRO A 121 3.80 -14.85 0.52
CA PRO A 121 4.89 -15.80 0.60
C PRO A 121 6.25 -15.10 0.55
N SER A 122 7.24 -15.68 1.21
CA SER A 122 8.61 -15.15 1.17
C SER A 122 9.30 -15.48 -0.15
N ARG A 123 10.21 -14.59 -0.54
CA ARG A 123 11.08 -14.73 -1.71
C ARG A 123 12.44 -14.14 -1.36
N ALA A 124 13.51 -14.77 -1.83
CA ALA A 124 14.86 -14.24 -1.71
C ALA A 124 15.14 -13.26 -2.85
N ALA A 125 15.75 -12.13 -2.55
CA ALA A 125 16.18 -11.17 -3.56
C ALA A 125 17.28 -11.79 -4.45
N LYS A 126 17.31 -11.39 -5.72
CA LYS A 126 18.27 -11.92 -6.71
C LYS A 126 19.72 -11.55 -6.41
N ASP A 127 19.94 -10.33 -5.92
CA ASP A 127 21.26 -9.74 -5.70
C ASP A 127 21.26 -8.77 -4.51
N ALA A 128 22.43 -8.25 -4.17
CA ALA A 128 22.61 -7.35 -3.03
C ALA A 128 21.87 -6.00 -3.19
N VAL A 129 21.67 -5.54 -4.42
CA VAL A 129 20.94 -4.28 -4.70
C VAL A 129 19.46 -4.48 -4.42
N ALA A 130 18.90 -5.58 -4.93
CA ALA A 130 17.54 -6.00 -4.65
C ALA A 130 17.34 -6.25 -3.14
N GLN A 131 18.26 -6.93 -2.46
CA GLN A 131 18.19 -7.17 -1.02
C GLN A 131 18.15 -5.86 -0.23
N LYS A 132 19.03 -4.90 -0.57
CA LYS A 132 19.06 -3.57 0.07
C LYS A 132 17.75 -2.80 -0.16
N ALA A 133 17.20 -2.84 -1.37
CA ALA A 133 15.93 -2.20 -1.68
C ALA A 133 14.74 -2.86 -0.96
N MET A 134 14.82 -4.17 -0.70
CA MET A 134 13.80 -4.94 0.03
C MET A 134 13.87 -4.67 1.53
N SER A 135 15.06 -4.56 2.12
CA SER A 135 15.24 -4.32 3.56
C SER A 135 15.21 -2.85 3.96
N SER A 136 14.97 -1.95 3.01
CA SER A 136 14.78 -0.52 3.27
C SER A 136 13.55 -0.29 4.15
N GLN A 137 13.56 0.76 4.97
CA GLN A 137 12.41 1.13 5.77
C GLN A 137 11.23 1.58 4.90
N VAL A 138 10.02 1.35 5.37
CA VAL A 138 8.81 1.86 4.72
C VAL A 138 8.67 3.35 5.03
N GLU A 139 8.66 4.15 3.97
CA GLU A 139 8.44 5.59 3.99
C GLU A 139 6.93 5.90 3.89
N ILE A 140 6.39 6.71 4.80
CA ILE A 140 5.03 7.25 4.68
C ILE A 140 5.07 8.43 3.71
N MET A 141 4.40 8.28 2.57
CA MET A 141 4.40 9.26 1.49
C MET A 141 3.21 10.20 1.55
N GLY A 142 2.12 9.78 2.22
CA GLY A 142 0.90 10.56 2.33
C GLY A 142 -0.01 10.03 3.44
N VAL A 143 -0.63 10.96 4.15
CA VAL A 143 -1.58 10.70 5.23
C VAL A 143 -2.83 11.52 4.97
N LEU A 144 -3.99 10.87 5.00
CA LEU A 144 -5.28 11.57 4.99
C LEU A 144 -5.64 11.90 6.45
N PRO A 145 -5.84 13.18 6.81
CA PRO A 145 -6.28 13.53 8.15
C PRO A 145 -7.56 12.74 8.51
N GLY A 146 -7.49 11.94 9.58
CA GLY A 146 -8.47 10.89 9.83
C GLY A 146 -9.91 11.40 9.97
N ARG A 147 -10.86 10.69 9.35
CA ARG A 147 -12.31 10.86 9.60
C ARG A 147 -12.73 10.36 10.99
N LEU A 148 -11.86 9.67 11.74
CA LEU A 148 -12.18 9.09 13.05
C LEU A 148 -12.74 10.10 14.07
N LYS A 149 -12.49 11.41 13.92
CA LYS A 149 -13.18 12.44 14.73
C LYS A 149 -14.70 12.51 14.50
N LYS A 150 -15.20 12.26 13.27
CA LYS A 150 -16.64 12.36 12.97
C LYS A 150 -17.42 11.08 13.21
N ALA A 151 -16.81 9.90 13.02
CA ALA A 151 -17.48 8.61 13.22
C ALA A 151 -17.40 8.10 14.68
N ALA A 152 -16.27 8.30 15.37
CA ALA A 152 -16.12 7.85 16.77
C ALA A 152 -16.93 8.72 17.75
N ALA A 153 -17.17 10.00 17.43
CA ALA A 153 -18.09 10.85 18.19
C ALA A 153 -19.56 10.38 18.08
N ALA A 154 -19.91 9.69 16.99
CA ALA A 154 -21.26 9.15 16.77
C ALA A 154 -21.45 7.72 17.31
N ALA A 155 -20.36 6.98 17.54
CA ALA A 155 -20.38 5.56 17.93
C ALA A 155 -19.79 5.29 19.33
N ALA A 156 -19.70 6.31 20.19
CA ALA A 156 -19.25 6.16 21.56
C ALA A 156 -20.28 5.39 22.41
N HIS A 157 -20.30 4.06 22.29
CA HIS A 157 -20.66 3.11 23.34
C HIS A 157 -20.01 1.75 23.01
N GLY A 158 -18.77 1.56 23.51
CA GLY A 158 -18.21 0.23 23.76
C GLY A 158 -17.31 -0.37 22.68
N SER A 159 -16.04 0.00 22.67
CA SER A 159 -14.91 -0.95 22.65
C SER A 159 -13.59 -0.18 22.73
N GLN A 160 -12.79 -0.46 23.76
CA GLN A 160 -11.44 0.08 23.91
C GLN A 160 -10.55 -0.46 22.79
N LEU A 161 -10.13 0.41 21.87
CA LEU A 161 -9.07 0.15 20.90
C LEU A 161 -7.81 0.87 21.36
N GLY A 162 -6.69 0.14 21.35
CA GLY A 162 -5.39 0.58 21.83
C GLY A 162 -4.93 1.87 21.16
N ALA A 163 -4.62 2.86 22.01
CA ALA A 163 -4.10 4.15 21.64
C ALA A 163 -2.65 4.02 21.12
N GLY A 164 -2.46 4.18 19.81
CA GLY A 164 -1.30 4.83 19.24
C GLY A 164 -1.73 6.22 18.77
N GLU A 165 -1.02 7.27 19.18
CA GLU A 165 -1.38 8.67 18.94
C GLU A 165 -1.71 8.95 17.46
N ALA A 166 -2.79 9.72 17.27
CA ALA A 166 -3.54 9.85 16.02
C ALA A 166 -2.75 10.54 14.88
N VAL A 167 -1.92 9.77 14.18
CA VAL A 167 -1.55 10.02 12.80
C VAL A 167 -2.75 9.61 11.94
N GLY A 168 -3.17 10.42 10.96
CA GLY A 168 -4.32 10.11 10.10
C GLY A 168 -4.20 8.78 9.32
N ASP A 169 -5.16 8.50 8.45
CA ASP A 169 -5.15 7.27 7.65
C ASP A 169 -3.95 7.30 6.68
N ILE A 170 -3.05 6.31 6.77
CA ILE A 170 -1.91 6.20 5.85
C ILE A 170 -2.44 5.73 4.49
N ILE A 171 -2.27 6.60 3.47
CA ILE A 171 -2.86 6.44 2.13
C ILE A 171 -1.83 6.35 1.01
N ALA A 172 -0.56 6.60 1.30
CA ALA A 172 0.55 6.35 0.38
C ALA A 172 1.81 5.92 1.15
N VAL A 173 2.47 4.86 0.67
CA VAL A 173 3.72 4.33 1.24
C VAL A 173 4.69 3.92 0.16
N LYS A 174 5.99 3.97 0.45
CA LYS A 174 7.06 3.54 -0.45
C LYS A 174 8.10 2.73 0.31
N GLN A 175 8.61 1.66 -0.30
CA GLN A 175 9.72 0.88 0.25
C GLN A 175 10.72 0.56 -0.87
N GLY A 176 11.87 1.21 -0.82
CA GLY A 176 12.84 1.15 -1.91
C GLY A 176 12.20 1.66 -3.21
N ASN A 177 11.96 0.75 -4.15
CA ASN A 177 11.36 1.02 -5.45
C ASN A 177 9.95 0.44 -5.63
N VAL A 178 9.29 0.03 -4.55
CA VAL A 178 7.88 -0.36 -4.55
C VAL A 178 7.06 0.77 -3.93
N PHE A 179 6.00 1.19 -4.60
CA PHE A 179 5.12 2.29 -4.19
C PHE A 179 3.68 1.78 -4.10
N GLY A 180 2.94 2.24 -3.10
CA GLY A 180 1.56 1.84 -2.89
C GLY A 180 0.69 3.04 -2.53
N THR A 181 -0.49 3.16 -3.15
CA THR A 181 -1.47 4.22 -2.87
C THR A 181 -2.87 3.64 -2.69
N SER A 182 -3.62 4.17 -1.73
CA SER A 182 -5.00 3.77 -1.45
C SER A 182 -6.02 4.37 -2.43
N PHE A 183 -5.68 5.50 -3.04
CA PHE A 183 -6.52 6.26 -3.97
C PHE A 183 -6.23 5.91 -5.44
N HIS A 184 -7.09 6.44 -6.32
CA HIS A 184 -7.09 6.27 -7.76
C HIS A 184 -6.56 7.53 -8.46
N PRO A 185 -5.23 7.67 -8.63
CA PRO A 185 -4.63 8.79 -9.33
C PRO A 185 -5.02 8.82 -10.82
N GLU A 186 -5.47 7.71 -11.39
CA GLU A 186 -5.91 7.60 -12.78
C GLU A 186 -7.28 8.23 -13.04
N LEU A 187 -8.05 8.52 -11.98
CA LEU A 187 -9.39 9.12 -12.07
C LEU A 187 -9.38 10.65 -11.91
N THR A 188 -8.21 11.26 -12.07
CA THR A 188 -8.00 12.70 -12.03
C THR A 188 -7.22 13.15 -13.27
N SER A 189 -7.41 14.40 -13.70
CA SER A 189 -6.62 15.02 -14.77
C SER A 189 -5.22 15.44 -14.33
N ASP A 190 -4.90 15.36 -13.03
CA ASP A 190 -3.59 15.71 -12.48
C ASP A 190 -2.59 14.55 -12.64
N ILE A 191 -1.70 14.69 -13.60
CA ILE A 191 -0.69 13.68 -13.93
C ILE A 191 0.57 13.74 -13.07
N ARG A 192 0.70 14.68 -12.10
CA ARG A 192 1.95 14.92 -11.37
C ARG A 192 2.53 13.66 -10.72
N ILE A 193 1.67 12.84 -10.13
CA ILE A 193 2.10 11.59 -9.48
C ILE A 193 2.56 10.53 -10.49
N HIS A 194 1.96 10.48 -11.68
CA HIS A 194 2.40 9.59 -12.76
C HIS A 194 3.75 10.01 -13.32
N VAL A 195 3.94 11.31 -13.55
CA VAL A 195 5.23 11.87 -14.00
C VAL A 195 6.31 11.60 -12.96
N TRP A 196 6.04 11.91 -11.69
CA TRP A 196 6.95 11.60 -10.59
C TRP A 196 7.30 10.11 -10.53
N TRP A 197 6.32 9.22 -10.70
CA TRP A 197 6.57 7.78 -10.69
C TRP A 197 7.47 7.33 -11.84
N LEU A 198 7.22 7.82 -13.07
CA LEU A 198 8.08 7.52 -14.22
C LEU A 198 9.53 8.00 -13.98
N GLU A 199 9.72 9.15 -13.35
CA GLU A 199 11.05 9.59 -12.93
C GLU A 199 11.70 8.63 -11.92
N GLN A 200 10.93 8.08 -10.97
CA GLN A 200 11.46 7.05 -10.06
C GLN A 200 11.86 5.77 -10.81
N VAL A 201 11.07 5.35 -11.81
CA VAL A 201 11.39 4.19 -12.65
C VAL A 201 12.69 4.42 -13.43
N ILE A 202 12.86 5.61 -14.03
CA ILE A 202 14.09 5.98 -14.74
C ILE A 202 15.29 5.97 -13.79
N LYS A 203 15.16 6.58 -12.59
CA LYS A 203 16.24 6.57 -11.58
C LYS A 203 16.63 5.16 -11.17
N ALA A 204 15.66 4.31 -10.87
CA ALA A 204 15.90 2.94 -10.45
C ALA A 204 16.54 2.07 -11.54
N THR A 205 16.17 2.29 -12.82
CA THR A 205 16.71 1.52 -13.95
C THR A 205 18.06 2.04 -14.45
N ALA A 206 18.32 3.34 -14.31
CA ALA A 206 19.61 3.95 -14.65
C ALA A 206 20.72 3.57 -13.66
N LEU A 207 20.39 3.37 -12.38
CA LEU A 207 21.32 2.90 -11.34
C LEU A 207 21.67 1.41 -11.44
N GLY A 208 20.93 0.65 -12.26
CA GLY A 208 21.19 -0.77 -12.54
C GLY A 208 22.00 -1.03 -13.81
N ARG A 209 22.56 0.02 -14.43
CA ARG A 209 23.50 -0.05 -15.55
C ARG A 209 24.91 0.34 -15.11
#